data_AF-A0A6A1VSI2-F1
#
_entry.id   AF-A0A6A1VSI2-F1
#
_cell.length_a   1.000
_cell.length_b   1.000
_cell.length_c   1.000
_cell.angle_alpha   90.00
_cell.angle_beta   90.00
_cell.angle_gamma   90.00
#
_symmetry.space_group_name_H-M   'P 1'
#
loop_
_entity.id
_entity.type
_entity.pdbx_description
1 polymer ?
#
loop_
_entity_poly.entity_id
_entity_poly.type
_entity_poly.pdbx_seq_one_letter_code
_entity_poly.pdbx_strand_id
1 'polypeptide(L)'
;MPAGRKRLRCDSSVRAESSPGTLAVSGPSLRDRNELPSPTTASPVGTQSSCASYRTHKNRMFQHYSVFNSKEEALEHPYPDMNKEEWTRVCDLFASEEFQRRSAINKENRAKLKIVHTSGARSFQRARALLKNPESDEISPALFYKKMHTNKDGMWTSEDARENFEKMEALQLQHESEGKSYTEVEIFAEVLGTKAGYVRGLGRSVRSVGSSSSVSSVDLSRRLEEARLQIEEMRARQLEYEALLVKRSDMEQMMQEHL
;
A
#
# COMPACT_ATOMS: atom_id res chain seq x y z
N MET A 1 20.13 -44.95 23.60
CA MET A 1 20.77 -43.77 24.21
C MET A 1 20.65 -42.57 23.26
N PRO A 2 19.75 -41.60 23.47
CA PRO A 2 19.75 -40.37 22.69
C PRO A 2 20.43 -39.23 23.47
N ALA A 3 21.52 -38.69 22.93
CA ALA A 3 22.21 -37.53 23.49
C ALA A 3 21.51 -36.24 23.04
N GLY A 4 21.04 -35.46 24.03
CA GLY A 4 20.25 -34.25 23.84
C GLY A 4 21.02 -33.08 23.22
N ARG A 5 20.37 -32.39 22.27
CA ARG A 5 20.77 -31.07 21.80
C ARG A 5 20.39 -30.03 22.86
N LYS A 6 21.39 -29.54 23.61
CA LYS A 6 21.22 -28.41 24.52
C LYS A 6 21.15 -27.11 23.69
N ARG A 7 19.98 -26.48 23.67
CA ARG A 7 19.81 -25.08 23.27
C ARG A 7 20.33 -24.22 24.42
N LEU A 8 21.36 -23.43 24.17
CA LEU A 8 21.76 -22.37 25.10
C LEU A 8 20.80 -21.19 24.92
N ARG A 9 19.99 -20.95 25.95
CA ARG A 9 19.31 -19.68 26.20
C ARG A 9 20.37 -18.67 26.65
N CYS A 10 20.34 -17.46 26.11
CA CYS A 10 20.93 -16.30 26.76
C CYS A 10 19.79 -15.46 27.30
N ASP A 11 19.63 -15.48 28.63
CA ASP A 11 18.91 -14.48 29.40
C ASP A 11 19.77 -13.22 29.50
N SER A 12 19.17 -12.06 29.25
CA SER A 12 19.66 -10.80 29.78
C SER A 12 18.50 -9.82 29.90
N SER A 13 17.95 -9.79 31.12
CA SER A 13 17.12 -8.73 31.67
C SER A 13 17.97 -7.47 31.87
N VAL A 14 17.63 -6.35 31.22
CA VAL A 14 17.93 -5.01 31.73
C VAL A 14 16.77 -4.06 31.40
N ARG A 15 16.10 -3.69 32.49
CA ARG A 15 15.34 -2.49 32.85
C ARG A 15 15.14 -1.37 31.81
N ALA A 16 13.88 -0.96 31.68
CA ALA A 16 13.44 0.26 31.01
C ALA A 16 13.74 1.53 31.83
N GLU A 17 14.15 2.60 31.13
CA GLU A 17 13.97 3.98 31.56
C GLU A 17 13.45 4.83 30.41
N SER A 18 12.65 5.84 30.74
CA SER A 18 11.69 6.53 29.87
C SER A 18 12.10 7.98 29.60
N SER A 19 11.92 8.43 28.35
CA SER A 19 11.60 9.79 27.88
C SER A 19 12.70 10.89 27.90
N PRO A 20 12.51 12.04 27.19
CA PRO A 20 12.10 12.21 25.79
C PRO A 20 12.92 13.28 25.02
N GLY A 21 12.81 13.27 23.68
CA GLY A 21 13.07 14.44 22.82
C GLY A 21 14.36 14.39 22.01
N THR A 22 14.25 14.46 20.67
CA THR A 22 15.10 15.25 19.76
C THR A 22 14.63 15.06 18.30
N LEU A 23 14.17 16.19 17.74
CA LEU A 23 14.24 16.66 16.35
C LEU A 23 14.25 15.62 15.19
N ALA A 24 13.18 15.66 14.40
CA ALA A 24 13.08 15.00 13.11
C ALA A 24 14.02 15.66 12.08
N VAL A 25 15.22 15.11 11.92
CA VAL A 25 16.05 15.34 10.72
C VAL A 25 15.50 14.43 9.62
N SER A 26 14.98 15.04 8.55
CA SER A 26 14.63 14.35 7.31
C SER A 26 15.88 13.77 6.67
N GLY A 27 16.25 12.56 7.07
CA GLY A 27 17.27 11.76 6.41
C GLY A 27 16.73 11.14 5.11
N PRO A 28 17.58 10.93 4.10
CA PRO A 28 17.19 10.25 2.87
C PRO A 28 16.71 8.81 3.14
N SER A 29 15.82 8.32 2.28
CA SER A 29 15.21 6.99 2.31
C SER A 29 16.20 5.89 2.75
N LEU A 30 15.85 5.16 3.82
CA LEU A 30 16.59 4.05 4.43
C LEU A 30 16.93 2.87 3.50
N ARG A 31 16.59 2.95 2.20
CA ARG A 31 16.80 1.89 1.21
C ARG A 31 18.10 2.04 0.39
N ASP A 32 18.65 3.25 0.29
CA ASP A 32 19.66 3.54 -0.75
C ASP A 32 21.12 3.48 -0.27
N ARG A 33 21.39 3.08 0.99
CA ARG A 33 22.75 3.18 1.55
C ARG A 33 23.66 1.98 1.34
N ASN A 34 23.15 0.81 0.93
CA ASN A 34 23.96 -0.41 0.84
C ASN A 34 23.87 -1.05 -0.55
N GLU A 35 24.12 -0.24 -1.59
CA GLU A 35 24.41 -0.74 -2.93
C GLU A 35 25.90 -1.11 -3.01
N LEU A 36 26.19 -2.33 -3.44
CA LEU A 36 27.54 -2.69 -3.86
C LEU A 36 27.85 -1.90 -5.14
N PRO A 37 29.09 -1.43 -5.36
CA PRO A 37 29.44 -0.78 -6.62
C PRO A 37 29.19 -1.76 -7.78
N SER A 38 28.26 -1.40 -8.66
CA SER A 38 28.00 -2.12 -9.90
C SER A 38 29.26 -2.18 -10.76
N PRO A 39 29.55 -3.28 -11.47
CA PRO A 39 30.63 -3.31 -12.45
C PRO A 39 30.34 -2.25 -13.53
N THR A 40 31.33 -1.38 -13.75
CA THR A 40 31.25 -0.25 -14.67
C THR A 40 31.04 -0.74 -16.10
N THR A 41 29.79 -0.75 -16.56
CA THR A 41 29.48 -0.68 -17.99
C THR A 41 28.35 0.32 -18.18
N ALA A 42 28.70 1.48 -18.73
CA ALA A 42 27.79 2.58 -18.99
C ALA A 42 26.70 2.18 -19.99
N SER A 43 25.44 2.26 -19.56
CA SER A 43 24.26 2.49 -20.43
C SER A 43 23.05 2.88 -19.56
N PRO A 44 22.42 4.04 -19.79
CA PRO A 44 21.37 4.56 -18.91
C PRO A 44 19.97 4.23 -19.45
N VAL A 45 19.50 2.99 -19.38
CA VAL A 45 18.08 2.66 -19.60
C VAL A 45 17.68 1.42 -18.78
N GLY A 46 16.77 1.57 -17.80
CA GLY A 46 15.99 0.44 -17.25
C GLY A 46 15.90 0.30 -15.72
N THR A 47 15.44 1.32 -14.99
CA THR A 47 15.51 1.38 -13.51
C THR A 47 14.47 0.56 -12.72
N GLN A 48 13.78 -0.42 -13.31
CA GLN A 48 12.89 -1.33 -12.55
C GLN A 48 13.25 -2.82 -12.70
N SER A 49 13.74 -3.23 -13.87
CA SER A 49 14.16 -4.61 -14.13
C SER A 49 15.46 -4.98 -13.38
N SER A 50 16.39 -4.02 -13.26
CA SER A 50 17.67 -4.20 -12.57
C SER A 50 17.52 -4.52 -11.07
N CYS A 51 16.60 -3.84 -10.37
CA CYS A 51 16.43 -4.02 -8.92
C CYS A 51 15.84 -5.39 -8.54
N ALA A 52 14.92 -5.95 -9.33
CA ALA A 52 14.31 -7.26 -9.03
C ALA A 52 15.32 -8.40 -9.24
N SER A 53 16.08 -8.32 -10.34
CA SER A 53 17.17 -9.24 -10.65
C SER A 53 18.27 -9.16 -9.58
N TYR A 54 18.66 -7.95 -9.17
CA TYR A 54 19.62 -7.72 -8.09
C TYR A 54 19.14 -8.32 -6.76
N ARG A 55 17.89 -8.09 -6.35
CA ARG A 55 17.34 -8.63 -5.09
C ARG A 55 17.31 -10.16 -5.08
N THR A 56 16.95 -10.77 -6.21
CA THR A 56 16.91 -12.23 -6.35
C THR A 56 18.32 -12.81 -6.29
N HIS A 57 19.27 -12.20 -7.00
CA HIS A 57 20.67 -12.61 -6.98
C HIS A 57 21.28 -12.46 -5.58
N LYS A 58 21.07 -11.31 -4.91
CA LYS A 58 21.49 -11.09 -3.51
C LYS A 58 20.91 -12.12 -2.55
N ASN A 59 19.66 -12.52 -2.72
CA ASN A 59 19.07 -13.58 -1.90
C ASN A 59 19.71 -14.95 -2.16
N ARG A 60 20.03 -15.30 -3.41
CA ARG A 60 20.73 -16.56 -3.73
C ARG A 60 22.14 -16.58 -3.13
N MET A 61 22.87 -15.48 -3.22
CA MET A 61 24.17 -15.31 -2.56
C MET A 61 24.04 -15.44 -1.05
N PHE A 62 23.03 -14.82 -0.44
CA PHE A 62 22.79 -14.96 1.00
C PHE A 62 22.45 -16.39 1.40
N GLN A 63 21.66 -17.11 0.60
CA GLN A 63 21.35 -18.52 0.85
C GLN A 63 22.62 -19.36 0.83
N HIS A 64 23.49 -19.17 -0.16
CA HIS A 64 24.79 -19.83 -0.22
C HIS A 64 25.67 -19.48 0.99
N TYR A 65 25.79 -18.19 1.34
CA TYR A 65 26.55 -17.73 2.51
C TYR A 65 26.04 -18.39 3.81
N SER A 66 24.72 -18.49 3.97
CA SER A 66 24.08 -18.97 5.19
C SER A 66 24.25 -20.47 5.48
N VAL A 67 24.83 -21.23 4.54
CA VAL A 67 25.18 -22.65 4.74
C VAL A 67 26.40 -22.79 5.65
N PHE A 68 27.29 -21.80 5.66
CA PHE A 68 28.53 -21.81 6.44
C PHE A 68 28.30 -21.23 7.84
N ASN A 69 29.07 -21.74 8.81
CA ASN A 69 28.91 -21.32 10.21
C ASN A 69 29.70 -20.05 10.53
N SER A 70 30.73 -19.73 9.74
CA SER A 70 31.55 -18.55 9.89
C SER A 70 31.81 -17.84 8.57
N LYS A 71 32.19 -16.57 8.66
CA LYS A 71 32.58 -15.76 7.50
C LYS A 71 33.83 -16.32 6.85
N GLU A 72 34.78 -16.77 7.66
CA GLU A 72 36.07 -17.32 7.22
C GLU A 72 35.84 -18.59 6.39
N GLU A 73 34.94 -19.47 6.82
CA GLU A 73 34.54 -20.66 6.07
C GLU A 73 33.84 -20.30 4.75
N ALA A 74 32.98 -19.27 4.77
CA ALA A 74 32.31 -18.79 3.57
C ALA A 74 33.29 -18.21 2.53
N LEU A 75 34.35 -17.52 2.96
CA LEU A 75 35.35 -16.92 2.06
C LEU A 75 36.12 -17.95 1.21
N GLU A 76 36.29 -19.17 1.71
CA GLU A 76 36.92 -20.28 0.99
C GLU A 76 36.00 -20.93 -0.05
N HIS A 77 34.71 -20.58 -0.04
CA HIS A 77 33.70 -21.12 -0.94
C HIS A 77 32.98 -19.99 -1.70
N PRO A 78 33.64 -19.36 -2.71
CA PRO A 78 33.02 -18.33 -3.53
C PRO A 78 31.72 -18.78 -4.20
N TYR A 79 30.76 -17.88 -4.28
CA TYR A 79 29.53 -18.10 -5.04
C TYR A 79 29.85 -18.39 -6.52
N PRO A 80 29.13 -19.31 -7.20
CA PRO A 80 29.40 -19.64 -8.60
C PRO A 80 29.47 -18.41 -9.51
N ASP A 81 30.43 -18.42 -10.42
CA ASP A 81 30.68 -17.35 -11.40
C ASP A 81 31.07 -15.98 -10.80
N MET A 82 31.50 -15.92 -9.53
CA MET A 82 31.97 -14.70 -8.85
C MET A 82 33.46 -14.79 -8.50
N ASN A 83 34.20 -13.69 -8.67
CA ASN A 83 35.61 -13.65 -8.26
C ASN A 83 35.76 -13.51 -6.72
N LYS A 84 36.95 -13.83 -6.21
CA LYS A 84 37.21 -13.89 -4.76
C LYS A 84 37.07 -12.53 -4.10
N GLU A 85 37.48 -11.46 -4.78
CA GLU A 85 37.44 -10.09 -4.29
C GLU A 85 36.00 -9.59 -4.13
N GLU A 86 35.14 -9.83 -5.12
CA GLU A 86 33.71 -9.53 -5.08
C GLU A 86 33.01 -10.35 -4.01
N TRP A 87 33.30 -11.65 -3.94
CA TRP A 87 32.74 -12.51 -2.90
C TRP A 87 33.12 -12.05 -1.49
N THR A 88 34.36 -11.59 -1.30
CA THR A 88 34.82 -11.03 -0.02
C THR A 88 33.95 -9.84 0.40
N ARG A 89 33.68 -8.91 -0.53
CA ARG A 89 32.80 -7.75 -0.26
C ARG A 89 31.36 -8.18 0.07
N VAL A 90 30.85 -9.23 -0.57
CA VAL A 90 29.53 -9.78 -0.30
C VAL A 90 29.47 -10.43 1.09
N CYS A 91 30.48 -11.20 1.46
CA CYS A 91 30.64 -11.76 2.80
C CYS A 91 30.74 -10.66 3.87
N ASP A 92 31.51 -9.60 3.63
CA ASP A 92 31.59 -8.42 4.51
C ASP A 92 30.22 -7.78 4.70
N LEU A 93 29.47 -7.60 3.62
CA LEU A 93 28.12 -7.05 3.66
C LEU A 93 27.18 -7.91 4.51
N PHE A 94 27.20 -9.24 4.34
CA PHE A 94 26.32 -10.13 5.11
C PHE A 94 26.76 -10.29 6.57
N ALA A 95 28.06 -10.21 6.86
CA ALA A 95 28.58 -10.23 8.22
C ALA A 95 28.38 -8.89 8.95
N SER A 96 28.14 -7.80 8.23
CA SER A 96 27.94 -6.48 8.84
C SER A 96 26.80 -6.46 9.86
N GLU A 97 27.02 -5.77 10.99
CA GLU A 97 26.01 -5.62 12.04
C GLU A 97 24.73 -4.97 11.51
N GLU A 98 24.86 -4.01 10.59
CA GLU A 98 23.72 -3.33 9.99
C GLU A 98 22.83 -4.29 9.21
N PHE A 99 23.41 -5.18 8.41
CA PHE A 99 22.68 -6.19 7.65
C PHE A 99 22.01 -7.19 8.60
N GLN A 100 22.76 -7.70 9.60
CA GLN A 100 22.25 -8.67 10.56
C GLN A 100 21.07 -8.10 11.38
N ARG A 101 21.20 -6.87 11.89
CA ARG A 101 20.12 -6.18 12.60
C ARG A 101 18.88 -6.01 11.72
N ARG A 102 19.06 -5.59 10.47
CA ARG A 102 17.95 -5.42 9.51
C ARG A 102 17.28 -6.76 9.19
N SER A 103 18.07 -7.82 9.04
CA SER A 103 17.59 -9.18 8.79
C SER A 103 16.77 -9.70 9.97
N ALA A 104 17.25 -9.53 11.21
CA ALA A 104 16.54 -9.92 12.42
C ALA A 104 15.17 -9.22 12.55
N ILE A 105 15.14 -7.89 12.38
CA ILE A 105 13.90 -7.11 12.40
C ILE A 105 12.93 -7.58 11.31
N ASN A 106 13.41 -7.82 10.09
CA ASN A 106 12.57 -8.30 9.00
C ASN A 106 12.02 -9.70 9.25
N LYS A 107 12.80 -10.58 9.89
CA LYS A 107 12.35 -11.92 10.30
C LYS A 107 11.24 -11.86 11.34
N GLU A 108 11.39 -11.02 12.35
CA GLU A 108 10.34 -10.78 13.36
C GLU A 108 9.08 -10.19 12.73
N ASN A 109 9.24 -9.19 11.85
CA ASN A 109 8.11 -8.60 11.13
C ASN A 109 7.40 -9.62 10.24
N ARG A 110 8.15 -10.52 9.60
CA ARG A 110 7.58 -11.60 8.79
C ARG A 110 6.81 -12.61 9.64
N ALA A 111 7.28 -12.91 10.84
CA ALA A 111 6.60 -13.78 11.79
C ALA A 111 5.28 -13.18 12.32
N LYS A 112 5.17 -11.84 12.36
CA LYS A 112 3.94 -11.13 12.74
C LYS A 112 2.90 -11.07 11.61
N LEU A 113 3.22 -11.52 10.39
CA LEU A 113 2.27 -11.50 9.28
C LEU A 113 1.28 -12.67 9.41
N LYS A 114 0.09 -12.36 9.95
CA LYS A 114 -1.00 -13.33 10.16
C LYS A 114 -1.72 -13.74 8.87
N ILE A 115 -2.03 -12.76 8.03
CA ILE A 115 -2.84 -12.96 6.82
C ILE A 115 -1.91 -12.97 5.61
N VAL A 116 -1.93 -14.06 4.85
CA VAL A 116 -1.15 -14.23 3.62
C VAL A 116 -2.10 -14.30 2.44
N HIS A 117 -1.75 -13.56 1.39
CA HIS A 117 -2.48 -13.55 0.14
C HIS A 117 -1.92 -14.60 -0.84
N THR A 118 -2.78 -15.22 -1.67
CA THR A 118 -2.47 -16.41 -2.48
C THR A 118 -2.38 -16.18 -3.99
N SER A 119 -2.68 -14.99 -4.53
CA SER A 119 -2.63 -14.77 -6.00
C SER A 119 -1.22 -14.63 -6.60
N GLY A 120 -0.17 -14.85 -5.79
CA GLY A 120 1.22 -14.90 -6.24
C GLY A 120 1.69 -13.56 -6.81
N ALA A 121 2.34 -13.60 -7.98
CA ALA A 121 2.86 -12.41 -8.66
C ALA A 121 1.79 -11.61 -9.44
N ARG A 122 0.50 -11.99 -9.34
CA ARG A 122 -0.59 -11.25 -10.00
C ARG A 122 -0.89 -9.97 -9.23
N SER A 123 -1.07 -8.87 -9.95
CA SER A 123 -1.54 -7.61 -9.36
C SER A 123 -3.02 -7.72 -8.94
N PHE A 124 -3.43 -6.93 -7.95
CA PHE A 124 -4.84 -6.82 -7.53
C PHE A 124 -5.76 -6.46 -8.72
N GLN A 125 -5.35 -5.52 -9.58
CA GLN A 125 -6.09 -5.15 -10.78
C GLN A 125 -6.29 -6.32 -11.75
N ARG A 126 -5.23 -7.13 -11.97
CA ARG A 126 -5.33 -8.32 -12.82
C ARG A 126 -6.20 -9.39 -12.18
N ALA A 127 -6.13 -9.57 -10.86
CA ALA A 127 -6.99 -10.49 -10.14
C ALA A 127 -8.47 -10.12 -10.29
N ARG A 128 -8.79 -8.82 -10.23
CA ARG A 128 -10.16 -8.31 -10.49
C ARG A 128 -10.61 -8.59 -11.91
N ALA A 129 -9.79 -8.24 -12.91
CA ALA A 129 -10.15 -8.45 -14.31
C ALA A 129 -10.49 -9.94 -14.62
N LEU A 130 -9.85 -10.88 -13.92
CA LEU A 130 -10.13 -12.32 -14.07
C LEU A 130 -11.39 -12.80 -13.31
N LEU A 131 -11.89 -12.00 -12.37
CA LEU A 131 -13.08 -12.30 -11.57
C LEU A 131 -14.34 -11.60 -12.08
N LYS A 132 -14.20 -10.64 -13.00
CA LYS A 132 -15.34 -9.98 -13.64
C LYS A 132 -16.18 -11.02 -14.38
N ASN A 133 -17.47 -11.03 -14.09
CA ASN A 133 -18.44 -11.86 -14.81
C ASN A 133 -18.84 -11.10 -16.09
N PRO A 134 -18.91 -11.74 -17.28
CA PRO A 134 -19.41 -11.07 -18.49
C PRO A 134 -20.82 -10.45 -18.34
N GLU A 135 -21.62 -10.92 -17.37
CA GLU A 135 -22.98 -10.42 -17.11
C GLU A 135 -23.05 -9.32 -16.03
N SER A 136 -21.99 -9.11 -15.24
CA SER A 136 -21.96 -8.09 -14.18
C SER A 136 -20.55 -7.55 -13.96
N ASP A 137 -20.43 -6.23 -14.02
CA ASP A 137 -19.17 -5.50 -13.86
C ASP A 137 -18.72 -5.36 -12.39
N GLU A 138 -19.59 -5.68 -11.43
CA GLU A 138 -19.35 -5.46 -10.01
C GLU A 138 -18.94 -6.75 -9.30
N ILE A 139 -17.72 -6.77 -8.76
CA ILE A 139 -17.21 -7.86 -7.93
C ILE A 139 -17.45 -7.47 -6.48
N SER A 140 -18.24 -8.28 -5.77
CA SER A 140 -18.44 -8.14 -4.32
C SER A 140 -17.08 -8.09 -3.58
N PRO A 141 -16.86 -7.09 -2.70
CA PRO A 141 -15.68 -6.99 -1.84
C PRO A 141 -15.30 -8.31 -1.14
N ALA A 142 -16.26 -8.99 -0.50
CA ALA A 142 -16.00 -10.27 0.16
C ALA A 142 -15.58 -11.36 -0.83
N LEU A 143 -16.18 -11.42 -2.02
CA LEU A 143 -15.82 -12.40 -3.06
C LEU A 143 -14.41 -12.18 -3.59
N PHE A 144 -14.03 -10.92 -3.80
CA PHE A 144 -12.66 -10.54 -4.16
C PHE A 144 -11.67 -10.99 -3.07
N TYR A 145 -11.97 -10.68 -1.81
CA TYR A 145 -11.15 -11.06 -0.67
C TYR A 145 -11.01 -12.59 -0.55
N LYS A 146 -12.11 -13.34 -0.69
CA LYS A 146 -12.13 -14.82 -0.65
C LYS A 146 -11.22 -15.44 -1.70
N LYS A 147 -11.25 -14.95 -2.94
CA LYS A 147 -10.36 -15.45 -4.01
C LYS A 147 -8.88 -15.27 -3.66
N MET A 148 -8.59 -14.21 -2.93
CA MET A 148 -7.25 -13.74 -2.62
C MET A 148 -6.62 -14.38 -1.38
N HIS A 149 -7.44 -15.01 -0.54
CA HIS A 149 -7.00 -15.57 0.75
C HIS A 149 -7.38 -17.04 0.93
N THR A 150 -7.84 -17.69 -0.15
CA THR A 150 -8.01 -19.15 -0.23
C THR A 150 -6.96 -19.78 -1.15
N ASN A 151 -6.62 -21.02 -0.86
CA ASN A 151 -5.75 -21.85 -1.69
C ASN A 151 -6.51 -22.38 -2.92
N LYS A 152 -5.80 -23.05 -3.83
CA LYS A 152 -6.42 -23.70 -5.00
C LYS A 152 -7.50 -24.72 -4.60
N ASP A 153 -7.33 -25.35 -3.44
CA ASP A 153 -8.25 -26.34 -2.88
C ASP A 153 -9.45 -25.70 -2.15
N GLY A 154 -9.58 -24.37 -2.17
CA GLY A 154 -10.65 -23.62 -1.51
C GLY A 154 -10.47 -23.40 -0.01
N MET A 155 -9.46 -24.01 0.61
CA MET A 155 -9.16 -23.83 2.03
C MET A 155 -8.60 -22.43 2.33
N TRP A 156 -9.00 -21.88 3.48
CA TRP A 156 -8.51 -20.60 3.99
C TRP A 156 -7.03 -20.68 4.37
N THR A 157 -6.30 -19.59 4.14
CA THR A 157 -4.88 -19.48 4.52
C THR A 157 -4.64 -19.36 6.02
N SER A 158 -5.62 -18.84 6.76
CA SER A 158 -5.59 -18.66 8.21
C SER A 158 -7.02 -18.49 8.73
N GLU A 159 -7.21 -18.72 10.03
CA GLU A 159 -8.48 -18.45 10.70
C GLU A 159 -8.82 -16.94 10.65
N ASP A 160 -7.85 -16.07 10.91
CA ASP A 160 -8.00 -14.61 10.77
C ASP A 160 -8.51 -14.22 9.37
N ALA A 161 -8.09 -14.93 8.31
CA ALA A 161 -8.57 -14.66 6.97
C ALA A 161 -10.05 -15.04 6.80
N ARG A 162 -10.49 -16.17 7.37
CA ARG A 162 -11.90 -16.56 7.36
C ARG A 162 -12.76 -15.56 8.13
N GLU A 163 -12.37 -15.20 9.35
CA GLU A 163 -13.11 -14.23 10.18
C GLU A 163 -13.26 -12.87 9.48
N ASN A 164 -12.23 -12.40 8.79
CA ASN A 164 -12.32 -11.15 8.02
C ASN A 164 -13.30 -11.27 6.85
N PHE A 165 -13.34 -12.42 6.17
CA PHE A 165 -14.31 -12.64 5.11
C PHE A 165 -15.75 -12.61 5.65
N GLU A 166 -16.01 -13.29 6.78
CA GLU A 166 -17.33 -13.30 7.42
C GLU A 166 -17.75 -11.89 7.86
N LYS A 167 -16.82 -11.08 8.38
CA LYS A 167 -17.08 -9.67 8.70
C LYS A 167 -17.40 -8.83 7.46
N MET A 168 -16.71 -9.05 6.35
CA MET A 168 -17.03 -8.36 5.09
C MET A 168 -18.42 -8.71 4.61
N GLU A 169 -18.79 -10.01 4.58
CA GLU A 169 -20.14 -10.42 4.18
C GLU A 169 -21.22 -9.82 5.09
N ALA A 170 -21.00 -9.84 6.41
CA ALA A 170 -21.94 -9.28 7.37
C ALA A 170 -22.14 -7.77 7.18
N LEU A 171 -21.06 -7.00 6.95
CA LEU A 171 -21.17 -5.56 6.67
C LEU A 171 -21.92 -5.28 5.37
N GLN A 172 -21.65 -6.07 4.31
CA GLN A 172 -22.36 -5.92 3.05
C GLN A 172 -23.87 -6.16 3.22
N LEU A 173 -24.26 -7.23 3.91
CA LEU A 173 -25.66 -7.53 4.21
C LEU A 173 -26.32 -6.44 5.08
N GLN A 174 -25.58 -5.91 6.06
CA GLN A 174 -26.06 -4.80 6.89
C GLN A 174 -26.36 -3.58 6.03
N HIS A 175 -25.44 -3.16 5.17
CA HIS A 175 -25.66 -2.03 4.28
C HIS A 175 -26.85 -2.24 3.34
N GLU A 176 -27.01 -3.44 2.78
CA GLU A 176 -28.15 -3.80 1.94
C GLU A 176 -29.48 -3.69 2.70
N SER A 177 -29.54 -4.19 3.95
CA SER A 177 -30.73 -4.10 4.80
C SER A 177 -31.08 -2.67 5.24
N GLU A 178 -30.06 -1.81 5.39
CA GLU A 178 -30.23 -0.40 5.73
C GLU A 178 -30.51 0.47 4.48
N GLY A 179 -30.49 -0.13 3.28
CA GLY A 179 -30.64 0.59 2.01
C GLY A 179 -29.48 1.54 1.70
N LYS A 180 -28.32 1.34 2.33
CA LYS A 180 -27.12 2.16 2.13
C LYS A 180 -26.26 1.55 1.04
N SER A 181 -25.81 2.37 0.10
CA SER A 181 -24.72 1.98 -0.79
C SER A 181 -23.41 1.91 -0.01
N TYR A 182 -22.55 0.96 -0.33
CA TYR A 182 -21.19 0.87 0.18
C TYR A 182 -20.20 0.81 -0.97
N THR A 183 -18.98 1.23 -0.70
CA THR A 183 -17.84 1.10 -1.60
C THR A 183 -16.91 0.00 -1.10
N GLU A 184 -16.13 -0.59 -2.01
CA GLU A 184 -15.10 -1.56 -1.63
C GLU A 184 -14.07 -0.96 -0.65
N VAL A 185 -13.75 0.34 -0.81
CA VAL A 185 -12.81 1.04 0.06
C VAL A 185 -13.32 1.10 1.49
N GLU A 186 -14.60 1.37 1.69
CA GLU A 186 -15.23 1.40 3.01
C GLU A 186 -15.20 0.01 3.67
N ILE A 187 -15.67 -1.03 2.97
CA ILE A 187 -15.68 -2.40 3.50
C ILE A 187 -14.27 -2.86 3.90
N PHE A 188 -13.28 -2.65 3.04
CA PHE A 188 -11.89 -3.06 3.34
C PHE A 188 -11.26 -2.20 4.44
N ALA A 189 -11.56 -0.89 4.49
CA ALA A 189 -11.06 -0.02 5.54
C ALA A 189 -11.63 -0.38 6.91
N GLU A 190 -12.91 -0.76 6.98
CA GLU A 190 -13.57 -1.14 8.22
C GLU A 190 -13.08 -2.50 8.73
N VAL A 191 -12.99 -3.50 7.85
CA VAL A 191 -12.59 -4.86 8.27
C VAL A 191 -11.08 -5.01 8.47
N LEU A 192 -10.28 -4.54 7.51
CA LEU A 192 -8.83 -4.77 7.54
C LEU A 192 -8.05 -3.60 8.15
N GLY A 193 -8.67 -2.42 8.22
CA GLY A 193 -8.06 -1.18 8.69
C GLY A 193 -7.32 -0.41 7.60
N THR A 194 -6.97 0.83 7.94
CA THR A 194 -6.17 1.72 7.08
C THR A 194 -4.75 1.91 7.64
N LYS A 195 -3.84 2.38 6.79
CA LYS A 195 -2.53 2.88 7.18
C LYS A 195 -2.24 4.17 6.41
N ALA A 196 -1.32 5.00 6.89
CA ALA A 196 -0.95 6.24 6.23
C ALA A 196 -0.70 6.03 4.71
N GLY A 197 -1.56 6.62 3.89
CA GLY A 197 -1.49 6.58 2.43
C GLY A 197 -2.13 5.39 1.74
N TYR A 198 -2.70 4.39 2.44
CA TYR A 198 -3.37 3.25 1.77
C TYR A 198 -4.35 2.45 2.64
N VAL A 199 -5.30 1.78 1.99
CA VAL A 199 -6.23 0.81 2.62
C VAL A 199 -5.65 -0.60 2.52
N ARG A 200 -5.70 -1.36 3.64
CA ARG A 200 -5.18 -2.74 3.64
C ARG A 200 -6.03 -3.62 2.72
N GLY A 201 -5.40 -4.58 2.04
CA GLY A 201 -6.07 -5.48 1.10
C GLY A 201 -6.32 -4.93 -0.31
N LEU A 202 -6.13 -3.62 -0.55
CA LEU A 202 -6.38 -2.98 -1.85
C LEU A 202 -5.10 -2.55 -2.61
N GLY A 203 -3.93 -2.91 -2.09
CA GLY A 203 -2.65 -2.50 -2.65
C GLY A 203 -2.30 -1.02 -2.39
N ARG A 204 -1.26 -0.51 -3.06
CA ARG A 204 -0.71 0.84 -2.83
C ARG A 204 -1.42 1.95 -3.61
N SER A 205 -2.24 1.61 -4.59
CA SER A 205 -2.87 2.59 -5.48
C SER A 205 -4.13 3.23 -4.87
N VAL A 206 -4.74 2.59 -3.88
CA VAL A 206 -5.97 3.06 -3.24
C VAL A 206 -5.61 3.83 -1.97
N ARG A 207 -5.64 5.15 -2.06
CA ARG A 207 -5.38 6.04 -0.92
C ARG A 207 -6.58 6.03 0.03
N SER A 208 -6.31 5.92 1.32
CA SER A 208 -7.32 6.22 2.33
C SER A 208 -7.76 7.68 2.20
N VAL A 209 -9.05 7.94 2.34
CA VAL A 209 -9.68 9.27 2.14
C VAL A 209 -9.06 10.39 3.01
N GLY A 210 -8.26 10.06 4.02
CA GLY A 210 -7.56 11.02 4.89
C GLY A 210 -6.13 11.43 4.49
N SER A 211 -5.66 11.16 3.26
CA SER A 211 -4.28 11.50 2.83
C SER A 211 -4.20 12.64 1.80
N SER A 212 -5.07 13.65 1.92
CA SER A 212 -4.82 14.94 1.26
C SER A 212 -4.28 15.94 2.28
N SER A 213 -3.09 16.44 2.02
CA SER A 213 -2.49 17.57 2.72
C SER A 213 -3.44 18.78 2.67
N SER A 214 -3.75 19.29 3.87
CA SER A 214 -4.16 20.67 4.16
C SER A 214 -5.40 21.24 3.47
N VAL A 215 -6.59 20.66 3.67
CA VAL A 215 -7.86 21.38 3.89
C VAL A 215 -8.77 20.45 4.71
N SER A 216 -9.33 20.89 5.83
CA SER A 216 -10.26 20.05 6.60
C SER A 216 -11.49 19.73 5.74
N SER A 217 -12.06 18.53 5.87
CA SER A 217 -13.28 18.15 5.12
C SER A 217 -14.41 19.16 5.32
N VAL A 218 -14.44 19.83 6.47
CA VAL A 218 -15.42 20.86 6.83
C VAL A 218 -15.22 22.14 6.01
N ASP A 219 -13.96 22.53 5.75
CA ASP A 219 -13.64 23.71 4.94
C ASP A 219 -13.98 23.53 3.46
N LEU A 220 -13.87 22.31 2.93
CA LEU A 220 -14.27 22.03 1.54
C LEU A 220 -15.80 22.08 1.38
N SER A 221 -16.54 21.48 2.31
CA SER A 221 -18.01 21.53 2.32
C SER A 221 -18.54 22.96 2.44
N ARG A 222 -17.92 23.77 3.32
CA ARG A 222 -18.28 25.19 3.47
C ARG A 222 -18.05 25.98 2.17
N ARG A 223 -16.89 25.78 1.51
CA ARG A 223 -16.59 26.46 0.23
C ARG A 223 -17.54 26.05 -0.90
N LEU A 224 -17.96 24.79 -0.92
CA LEU A 224 -18.94 24.30 -1.90
C LEU A 224 -20.31 24.94 -1.70
N GLU A 225 -20.76 25.06 -0.46
CA GLU A 225 -22.05 25.69 -0.17
C GLU A 225 -22.02 27.21 -0.41
N GLU A 226 -20.91 27.88 -0.07
CA GLU A 226 -20.68 29.29 -0.43
C GLU A 226 -20.72 29.51 -1.95
N ALA A 227 -20.05 28.65 -2.73
CA ALA A 227 -20.08 28.73 -4.19
C ALA A 227 -21.48 28.45 -4.76
N ARG A 228 -22.24 27.52 -4.17
CA ARG A 228 -23.61 27.22 -4.58
C ARG A 228 -24.53 28.42 -4.39
N LEU A 229 -24.46 29.08 -3.23
CA LEU A 229 -25.24 30.29 -2.95
C LEU A 229 -24.88 31.44 -3.89
N GLN A 230 -23.60 31.64 -4.21
CA GLN A 230 -23.18 32.65 -5.18
C GLN A 230 -23.71 32.39 -6.59
N ILE A 231 -23.76 31.13 -7.03
CA ILE A 231 -24.35 30.75 -8.32
C ILE A 231 -25.85 31.08 -8.34
N GLU A 232 -26.56 30.78 -7.26
CA GLU A 232 -28.00 31.04 -7.15
C GLU A 232 -28.29 32.55 -7.14
N GLU A 233 -27.47 33.33 -6.43
CA GLU A 233 -27.55 34.79 -6.43
C GLU A 233 -27.28 35.40 -7.81
N MET A 234 -26.23 34.96 -8.51
CA MET A 234 -25.95 35.42 -9.87
C MET A 234 -27.10 35.10 -10.83
N ARG A 235 -27.71 33.92 -10.70
CA ARG A 235 -28.87 33.52 -11.52
C ARG A 235 -30.07 34.43 -11.25
N ALA A 236 -30.32 34.81 -10.00
CA ALA A 236 -31.39 35.74 -9.65
C ALA A 236 -31.16 37.12 -10.29
N ARG A 237 -29.95 37.67 -10.19
CA ARG A 237 -29.61 38.95 -10.84
C ARG A 237 -29.75 38.90 -12.36
N GLN A 238 -29.38 37.78 -12.97
CA GLN A 238 -29.51 37.58 -14.41
C GLN A 238 -30.98 37.62 -14.85
N LEU A 239 -31.87 36.95 -14.11
CA LEU A 239 -33.31 36.96 -14.37
C LEU A 239 -33.91 38.36 -14.22
N GLU A 240 -33.48 39.14 -13.22
CA GLU A 240 -33.92 40.52 -13.06
C GLU A 240 -33.50 41.40 -14.25
N TYR A 241 -32.27 41.24 -14.73
CA TYR A 241 -31.76 41.97 -15.89
C TYR A 241 -32.53 41.60 -17.17
N GLU A 242 -32.79 40.31 -17.39
CA GLU A 242 -33.61 39.84 -18.51
C GLU A 242 -35.04 40.41 -18.45
N ALA A 243 -35.67 40.43 -17.27
CA ALA A 243 -36.99 41.02 -17.09
C ALA A 243 -37.02 42.53 -17.39
N LEU A 244 -35.95 43.25 -17.06
CA LEU A 244 -35.82 44.68 -17.41
C LEU A 244 -35.65 44.89 -18.91
N LEU A 245 -34.89 44.03 -19.59
CA LEU A 245 -34.72 44.09 -21.05
C LEU A 245 -36.05 43.83 -21.77
N VAL A 246 -36.83 42.85 -21.31
CA VAL A 246 -38.17 42.58 -21.87
C VAL A 246 -39.07 43.80 -21.72
N LYS A 247 -39.18 44.38 -20.51
CA LYS A 247 -39.99 45.58 -20.27
C LYS A 247 -39.58 46.77 -21.14
N ARG A 248 -38.27 46.95 -21.37
CA ARG A 248 -37.78 48.00 -22.26
C ARG A 248 -38.21 47.74 -23.70
N SER A 249 -38.08 46.51 -24.19
CA SER A 249 -38.51 46.13 -25.54
C SER A 249 -40.01 46.33 -25.75
N ASP A 250 -40.83 45.97 -24.75
CA ASP A 250 -42.29 46.15 -24.79
C ASP A 250 -42.66 47.64 -24.88
N MET A 251 -41.97 48.50 -24.13
CA MET A 251 -42.17 49.95 -24.20
C MET A 251 -41.72 50.54 -25.54
N GLU A 252 -40.60 50.06 -26.10
CA GLU A 252 -40.12 50.49 -27.42
C GLU A 252 -41.10 50.09 -28.54
N GLN A 253 -41.68 48.88 -28.47
CA GLN A 253 -42.73 48.45 -29.40
C GLN A 253 -43.99 49.31 -29.30
N MET A 254 -44.49 49.59 -28.08
CA MET A 254 -45.67 50.45 -27.92
C MET A 254 -45.44 51.86 -28.50
N MET A 255 -44.24 52.43 -28.35
CA MET A 255 -43.94 53.73 -28.94
C MET A 255 -43.89 53.70 -30.47
N GLN A 256 -43.55 52.56 -31.08
CA GLN A 256 -43.53 52.39 -32.54
C GLN A 256 -44.91 52.13 -33.14
N GLU A 257 -45.83 51.49 -32.43
CA GLU A 257 -47.20 51.22 -32.91
C GLU A 257 -48.12 52.46 -32.85
N HIS A 258 -47.72 53.51 -32.09
CA HIS A 258 -48.47 54.76 -31.95
C HIS A 258 -48.02 55.90 -32.89
N LEU A 259 -47.17 55.59 -33.88
CA LEU A 259 -46.77 56.48 -34.98
C LEU A 259 -47.35 55.99 -36.31
#